data_AF-A0A9Q3GYB5-F1
#
_entry.id   AF-A0A9Q3GYB5-F1
#
_cell.length_a   1.000
_cell.length_b   1.000
_cell.length_c   1.000
_cell.angle_alpha   90.00
_cell.angle_beta   90.00
_cell.angle_gamma   90.00
#
_symmetry.space_group_name_H-M   'P 1'
#
loop_
_entity.id
_entity.type
_entity.pdbx_description
1 polymer ?
#
loop_
_entity_poly.entity_id
_entity_poly.type
_entity_poly.pdbx_seq_one_letter_code
_entity_poly.pdbx_strand_id
1 'polypeptide(L)'
;MGLGKTIQAIALIGTSKERMIANPHRSTPTMIICPPCLITNWQSEISKHAQAGALHAKIYHGPTRHSLSQADILKYDIIITSYNTITQEFKQTNPSTSFIFQINWHCIILDEAQ
;
A
#
# COMPACT_ATOMS: atom_id res chain seq x y z
N MET A 1 9.52 -8.40 -16.41
CA MET A 1 10.90 -8.06 -16.87
C MET A 1 11.75 -7.59 -15.69
N GLY A 2 12.94 -8.18 -15.50
CA GLY A 2 13.82 -8.03 -14.34
C GLY A 2 14.61 -6.71 -14.25
N LEU A 3 14.02 -5.59 -14.65
CA LEU A 3 14.68 -4.27 -14.65
C LEU A 3 14.69 -3.57 -13.28
N GLY A 4 14.24 -4.27 -12.22
CA GLY A 4 14.25 -3.71 -10.86
C GLY A 4 13.17 -2.65 -10.59
N LYS A 5 12.03 -2.68 -11.29
CA LYS A 5 10.93 -1.73 -11.05
C LYS A 5 10.43 -1.75 -9.60
N THR A 6 10.32 -2.95 -9.02
CA THR A 6 9.87 -3.15 -7.63
C THR A 6 10.84 -2.51 -6.64
N ILE A 7 12.15 -2.72 -6.79
CA ILE A 7 13.15 -2.10 -5.90
C ILE A 7 13.19 -0.58 -6.06
N GLN A 8 13.02 -0.06 -7.29
CA GLN A 8 12.91 1.38 -7.54
C GLN A 8 11.70 1.98 -6.82
N ALA A 9 10.54 1.32 -6.85
CA ALA A 9 9.35 1.73 -6.12
C ALA A 9 9.56 1.70 -4.60
N ILE A 10 10.19 0.65 -4.06
CA ILE A 10 10.51 0.55 -2.63
C ILE A 10 11.44 1.70 -2.21
N ALA A 11 12.48 2.01 -2.99
CA ALA A 11 13.39 3.12 -2.74
C ALA A 11 12.68 4.49 -2.77
N LEU A 12 11.73 4.67 -3.69
CA LEU A 12 10.91 5.89 -3.77
C LEU A 12 10.04 6.07 -2.52
N ILE A 13 9.43 4.99 -2.03
CA ILE A 13 8.60 5.02 -0.81
C ILE A 13 9.47 5.35 0.41
N GLY A 14 10.62 4.70 0.55
CA GLY A 14 11.58 4.98 1.64
C GLY A 14 12.03 6.44 1.66
N THR A 15 12.45 6.97 0.51
CA THR A 15 12.86 8.38 0.38
C THR A 15 11.73 9.35 0.71
N SER A 16 10.49 9.01 0.31
CA SER A 16 9.31 9.82 0.61
C SER A 16 9.02 9.88 2.10
N LYS A 17 9.13 8.74 2.80
CA LYS A 17 8.94 8.64 4.25
C LYS A 17 9.92 9.52 5.01
N GLU A 18 11.21 9.49 4.66
CA GLU A 18 12.23 10.34 5.30
C GLU A 18 11.89 11.83 5.17
N ARG A 19 11.42 12.25 3.99
CA ARG A 19 10.98 13.64 3.75
C ARG A 19 9.74 14.02 4.56
N MET A 20 8.82 13.07 4.79
CA MET A 20 7.64 13.30 5.61
C MET A 20 7.95 13.39 7.11
N ILE A 21 8.96 12.65 7.59
CA ILE A 21 9.42 12.80 8.98
C ILE A 21 9.91 14.22 9.24
N ALA A 22 10.54 14.86 8.24
CA ALA A 22 10.92 16.26 8.30
C ALA A 22 9.74 17.25 8.24
N ASN A 23 8.53 16.81 7.85
CA ASN A 23 7.32 17.63 7.79
C ASN A 23 6.05 16.84 8.22
N PRO A 24 5.79 16.74 9.53
CA PRO A 24 4.85 15.79 10.12
C PRO A 24 3.37 16.00 9.75
N HIS A 25 3.02 17.12 9.13
CA HIS A 25 1.65 17.40 8.67
C HIS A 25 1.20 16.57 7.45
N ARG A 26 2.05 15.69 6.91
CA ARG A 26 1.79 14.94 5.66
C ARG A 26 2.12 13.45 5.69
N SER A 27 2.16 12.80 6.85
CA SER A 27 2.45 11.35 6.89
C SER A 27 1.23 10.52 6.45
N THR A 28 1.09 10.28 5.15
CA THR A 28 0.06 9.39 4.59
C THR A 28 0.65 8.16 3.90
N PRO A 29 -0.04 7.01 3.91
CA PRO A 29 0.50 5.77 3.36
C PRO A 29 0.56 5.76 1.82
N THR A 30 1.37 4.87 1.28
CA THR A 30 1.35 4.49 -0.14
C THR A 30 0.48 3.25 -0.35
N MET A 31 -0.38 3.26 -1.36
CA MET A 31 -1.14 2.08 -1.78
C MET A 31 -0.45 1.40 -2.97
N ILE A 32 -0.29 0.09 -2.90
CA ILE A 32 0.16 -0.74 -4.02
C ILE A 32 -1.00 -1.63 -4.44
N ILE A 33 -1.45 -1.50 -5.68
CA ILE A 33 -2.48 -2.34 -6.29
C ILE A 33 -1.79 -3.27 -7.29
N CYS A 34 -1.94 -4.57 -7.09
CA CYS A 34 -1.27 -5.58 -7.92
C CYS A 34 -2.17 -6.81 -8.13
N PRO A 35 -1.85 -7.69 -9.10
CA PRO A 35 -2.43 -9.02 -9.18
C PRO A 35 -2.31 -9.80 -7.86
N PRO A 36 -3.32 -10.62 -7.47
CA PRO A 36 -3.29 -11.36 -6.21
C PRO A 36 -2.02 -12.22 -6.00
N CYS A 37 -1.49 -12.79 -7.07
CA CYS A 37 -0.27 -13.61 -7.04
C CYS A 37 1.01 -12.83 -6.68
N LEU A 38 0.99 -11.49 -6.79
CA LEU A 38 2.14 -10.63 -6.50
C LEU A 38 2.10 -10.01 -5.11
N ILE A 39 1.00 -10.17 -4.34
CA ILE A 39 0.86 -9.57 -3.00
C ILE A 39 1.98 -10.05 -2.06
N THR A 40 2.21 -11.36 -1.98
CA THR A 40 3.25 -11.94 -1.13
C THR A 40 4.64 -11.61 -1.65
N ASN A 41 4.81 -11.52 -2.96
CA ASN A 41 6.06 -11.11 -3.59
C ASN A 41 6.44 -9.68 -3.18
N TRP A 42 5.49 -8.73 -3.23
CA TRP A 42 5.72 -7.36 -2.74
C TRP A 42 6.13 -7.34 -1.27
N GLN A 43 5.47 -8.11 -0.42
CA GLN A 43 5.83 -8.20 1.00
C GLN A 43 7.27 -8.74 1.20
N SER A 44 7.65 -9.75 0.42
CA SER A 44 9.00 -10.33 0.44
C SER A 44 10.05 -9.32 -0.03
N GLU A 45 9.81 -8.64 -1.15
CA GLU A 45 10.75 -7.67 -1.71
C GLU A 45 10.93 -6.44 -0.79
N ILE A 46 9.85 -5.96 -0.15
CA ILE A 46 9.95 -4.91 0.87
C ILE A 46 10.82 -5.38 2.04
N SER A 47 10.58 -6.58 2.56
CA SER A 47 11.34 -7.13 3.69
C SER A 47 12.81 -7.37 3.35
N LYS A 48 13.11 -7.67 2.08
CA LYS A 48 14.47 -7.94 1.58
C LYS A 48 15.26 -6.67 1.31
N HIS A 49 14.61 -5.61 0.82
CA HIS A 49 15.28 -4.41 0.34
C HIS A 49 15.18 -3.21 1.29
N ALA A 50 14.25 -3.20 2.24
CA ALA A 50 14.19 -2.21 3.30
C ALA A 50 14.99 -2.67 4.53
N GLN A 51 15.59 -1.73 5.25
CA GLN A 51 16.13 -2.03 6.58
C GLN A 51 15.01 -2.49 7.52
N ALA A 52 15.34 -3.38 8.46
CA ALA A 52 14.38 -3.88 9.45
C ALA A 52 13.71 -2.72 10.20
N GLY A 53 12.37 -2.64 10.14
CA GLY A 53 11.58 -1.58 10.77
C GLY A 53 11.54 -0.24 10.01
N ALA A 54 12.25 -0.11 8.87
CA ALA A 54 12.23 1.12 8.10
C ALA A 54 10.92 1.33 7.32
N LEU A 55 10.32 0.25 6.81
CA LEU A 55 9.03 0.28 6.11
C LEU A 55 8.11 -0.80 6.66
N HIS A 56 6.94 -0.39 7.16
CA HIS A 56 5.89 -1.28 7.64
C HIS A 56 4.83 -1.45 6.56
N ALA A 57 4.72 -2.67 6.02
CA ALA A 57 3.73 -3.01 5.01
C ALA A 57 2.58 -3.83 5.61
N LYS A 58 1.35 -3.57 5.16
CA LYS A 58 0.16 -4.35 5.53
C LYS A 58 -0.59 -4.80 4.29
N ILE A 59 -1.04 -6.06 4.31
CA ILE A 59 -1.91 -6.62 3.28
C ILE A 59 -3.37 -6.25 3.57
N TYR A 60 -4.01 -5.58 2.63
CA TYR A 60 -5.43 -5.33 2.57
C TYR A 60 -6.04 -6.22 1.47
N HIS A 61 -6.19 -7.51 1.76
CA HIS A 61 -6.73 -8.49 0.83
C HIS A 61 -7.39 -9.64 1.60
N GLY A 62 -8.35 -10.32 0.97
CA GLY A 62 -9.04 -11.46 1.56
C GLY A 62 -9.80 -11.13 2.86
N PRO A 63 -10.24 -12.15 3.62
CA PRO A 63 -11.06 -11.96 4.82
C PRO A 63 -10.40 -11.08 5.89
N THR A 64 -9.07 -11.09 5.98
CA THR A 64 -8.30 -10.30 6.95
C THR A 64 -8.46 -8.79 6.79
N ARG A 65 -8.95 -8.32 5.64
CA ARG A 65 -9.22 -6.89 5.42
C ARG A 65 -10.39 -6.38 6.27
N HIS A 66 -11.35 -7.24 6.62
CA HIS A 66 -12.54 -6.86 7.39
C HIS A 66 -12.24 -6.52 8.85
N SER A 67 -11.08 -6.92 9.36
CA SER A 67 -10.63 -6.58 10.72
C SER A 67 -9.81 -5.29 10.78
N LEU A 68 -9.60 -4.61 9.65
CA LEU A 68 -8.79 -3.39 9.58
C LEU A 68 -9.70 -2.16 9.55
N SER A 69 -9.42 -1.20 10.42
CA SER A 69 -10.04 0.11 10.39
C SER A 69 -9.18 1.13 9.63
N GLN A 70 -9.76 2.29 9.31
CA GLN A 70 -9.01 3.42 8.78
C GLN A 70 -7.83 3.81 9.67
N ALA A 71 -8.04 3.82 11.00
CA ALA A 71 -6.99 4.14 11.97
C ALA A 71 -5.86 3.10 11.97
N ASP A 72 -6.16 1.84 11.68
CA ASP A 72 -5.12 0.82 11.55
C ASP A 72 -4.31 0.99 10.29
N ILE A 73 -4.95 1.32 9.17
CA ILE A 73 -4.27 1.56 7.90
C ILE A 73 -3.26 2.72 8.00
N LEU A 74 -3.64 3.81 8.67
CA LEU A 74 -2.79 4.99 8.83
C LEU A 74 -1.53 4.75 9.69
N LYS A 75 -1.41 3.60 10.36
CA LYS A 75 -0.21 3.21 11.12
C LYS A 75 0.89 2.60 10.25
N TYR A 76 0.58 2.25 9.00
CA TYR A 76 1.51 1.60 8.09
C TYR A 76 2.04 2.57 7.04
N ASP A 77 3.21 2.27 6.50
CA ASP A 77 3.82 3.05 5.41
C ASP A 77 3.25 2.61 4.05
N ILE A 78 2.94 1.31 3.93
CA ILE A 78 2.53 0.67 2.67
C ILE A 78 1.30 -0.21 2.90
N ILE A 79 0.29 -0.04 2.06
CA ILE A 79 -0.86 -0.95 1.98
C ILE A 79 -0.85 -1.67 0.64
N ILE A 80 -0.84 -2.99 0.66
CA ILE A 80 -0.81 -3.84 -0.54
C ILE A 80 -2.18 -4.46 -0.75
N THR A 81 -2.76 -4.31 -1.94
CA THR A 81 -4.12 -4.77 -2.25
C THR A 81 -4.29 -5.32 -3.66
N SER A 82 -5.44 -5.97 -3.83
CA SER A 82 -6.13 -6.40 -5.04
C SER A 82 -6.69 -5.34 -5.98
N TYR A 83 -6.52 -5.42 -7.31
CA TYR A 83 -7.48 -4.79 -8.24
C TYR A 83 -8.92 -5.25 -7.97
N ASN A 84 -9.11 -6.56 -7.78
CA ASN A 84 -10.40 -7.15 -7.44
C ASN A 84 -10.91 -6.65 -6.08
N THR A 85 -10.03 -6.53 -5.09
CA THR A 85 -10.41 -6.02 -3.76
C THR A 85 -10.91 -4.58 -3.86
N ILE A 86 -10.18 -3.68 -4.51
CA ILE A 86 -10.60 -2.28 -4.67
C ILE A 86 -11.91 -2.19 -5.46
N THR A 87 -12.08 -2.99 -6.52
CA THR A 87 -13.31 -3.01 -7.30
C THR A 87 -14.51 -3.50 -6.47
N GLN A 88 -14.31 -4.50 -5.60
CA GLN A 88 -15.36 -4.98 -4.70
C GLN A 88 -15.74 -3.93 -3.66
N GLU A 89 -14.76 -3.26 -3.05
CA GLU A 89 -14.99 -2.16 -2.11
C GLU A 89 -15.83 -1.07 -2.78
N PHE A 90 -15.52 -0.71 -4.03
CA PHE A 90 -16.25 0.31 -4.78
C PHE A 90 -17.70 -0.08 -5.12
N LYS A 91 -17.96 -1.38 -5.35
CA LYS A 91 -19.30 -1.89 -5.73
C LYS A 91 -20.19 -2.20 -4.54
N GLN A 92 -19.65 -2.80 -3.48
CA GLN A 92 -20.41 -3.31 -2.34
C GLN A 92 -20.74 -2.22 -1.33
N THR A 93 -19.95 -1.16 -1.30
CA THR A 93 -20.14 -0.02 -0.43
C THR A 93 -20.34 1.21 -1.29
N ASN A 94 -21.16 2.17 -0.85
CA ASN A 94 -21.14 3.48 -1.48
C ASN A 94 -19.70 4.01 -1.34
N PRO A 95 -19.03 4.55 -2.38
CA PRO A 95 -17.65 5.05 -2.26
C PRO A 95 -17.45 6.03 -1.08
N SER A 96 -18.53 6.69 -0.65
CA SER A 96 -18.57 7.54 0.55
C SER A 96 -18.55 6.78 1.89
N THR A 97 -18.60 5.45 1.90
CA THR A 97 -18.70 4.60 3.10
C THR A 97 -17.51 3.66 3.32
N SER A 98 -16.82 3.21 2.27
CA SER A 98 -15.57 2.47 2.45
C SER A 98 -14.42 3.43 2.71
N PHE A 99 -13.79 3.26 3.88
CA PHE A 99 -12.71 4.14 4.32
C PHE A 99 -11.50 4.13 3.38
N ILE A 100 -11.32 3.07 2.57
CA ILE A 100 -10.18 2.96 1.65
C ILE A 100 -10.18 4.08 0.60
N PHE A 101 -11.38 4.59 0.26
CA PHE A 101 -11.58 5.71 -0.67
C PHE A 101 -11.61 7.08 0.02
N GLN A 102 -11.65 7.12 1.36
CA GLN A 102 -11.63 8.35 2.15
C GLN A 102 -10.21 8.74 2.61
N ILE A 103 -9.26 7.81 2.51
CA ILE A 103 -7.86 8.06 2.85
C ILE A 103 -7.21 8.90 1.75
N ASN A 104 -6.52 9.96 2.15
CA ASN A 104 -5.60 10.68 1.28
C ASN A 104 -4.32 9.86 1.14
N TRP A 105 -4.16 9.14 0.05
CA TRP A 105 -2.96 8.37 -0.24
C TRP A 105 -1.82 9.30 -0.66
N HIS A 106 -0.62 9.06 -0.15
CA HIS A 106 0.58 9.77 -0.62
C HIS A 106 0.88 9.44 -2.07
N CYS A 107 0.77 8.16 -2.39
CA CYS A 107 1.04 7.62 -3.71
C CYS A 107 0.17 6.37 -3.92
N ILE A 108 -0.26 6.15 -5.16
CA ILE A 108 -0.88 4.90 -5.60
C ILE A 108 0.00 4.32 -6.70
N ILE A 109 0.49 3.11 -6.48
CA ILE A 109 1.31 2.34 -7.43
C ILE A 109 0.42 1.25 -8.01
N LEU A 110 0.27 1.26 -9.34
CA LEU A 110 -0.45 0.25 -10.09
C LEU A 110 0.56 -0.68 -10.76
N ASP A 111 0.62 -1.94 -10.33
CA ASP A 111 1.55 -2.94 -10.85
C ASP A 111 0.86 -3.86 -11.86
N GLU A 112 1.54 -4.14 -12.98
CA GLU A 112 1.00 -4.92 -14.11
C GLU A 112 -0.34 -4.38 -14.65
N ALA A 113 -0.48 -3.05 -14.75
CA ALA A 113 -1.70 -2.30 -15.11
C ALA A 113 -2.00 -2.23 -16.63
N GLN A 114 -1.73 -3.32 -17.35
CA GLN A 114 -1.88 -3.43 -18.81
C GLN A 114 -3.32 -3.61 -19.29
#